data_AF-A0A395J3W1-F1
#
_entry.id   AF-A0A395J3W1-F1
#
_cell.length_a   1.000
_cell.length_b   1.000
_cell.length_c   1.000
_cell.angle_alpha   90.00
_cell.angle_beta   90.00
_cell.angle_gamma   90.00
#
_symmetry.space_group_name_H-M   'P 1'
#
loop_
_entity.id
_entity.type
_entity.pdbx_description
1 polymer ?
#
loop_
_entity_poly.entity_id
_entity_poly.type
_entity_poly.pdbx_seq_one_letter_code
_entity_poly.pdbx_strand_id
1 'polypeptide(L)'
;MHISTIVTAFLASTANAWMPGAEKDLRSDKGVSLFNPEAKHPTARRWTPASGKIRGTWITAEDISQMASYGLNTIRIPVGYWMMESLVYADSEHFPQGSFQYLEIICDAAANAGFYIIIDMHGAPGAQVASNPDSGQYASAPASTLITNMNVTADMISTFYPAAYKAIRDAEKAAGVASNNFLHVQAMNQGWGSGDPNTGLTDCVSLAYDEHRYLKWSSVDVSQSAYLQSSCTYDPISSTGGPTIVGEFSLSPPDDVQDTADWSTSTQGAF
;
A
#
# COMPACT_ATOMS: atom_id res chain seq x y z
N MET A 1 49.40 -5.62 9.60
CA MET A 1 49.67 -7.01 10.00
C MET A 1 49.64 -7.10 11.51
N HIS A 2 48.54 -7.63 12.07
CA HIS A 2 48.38 -8.34 13.35
C HIS A 2 46.88 -8.30 13.73
N ILE A 3 46.23 -9.48 13.78
CA ILE A 3 45.79 -10.23 15.01
C ILE A 3 44.49 -9.61 15.56
N SER A 4 43.42 -10.30 15.95
CA SER A 4 42.95 -11.69 15.89
C SER A 4 41.58 -11.67 16.63
N THR A 5 40.57 -12.37 16.12
CA THR A 5 39.69 -13.26 16.90
C THR A 5 38.77 -12.70 18.03
N ILE A 6 37.45 -12.75 17.76
CA ILE A 6 36.37 -13.32 18.61
C ILE A 6 35.57 -12.45 19.63
N VAL A 7 34.24 -12.73 19.59
CA VAL A 7 33.09 -12.35 20.42
C VAL A 7 32.59 -10.89 20.34
N THR A 8 31.55 -10.70 19.53
CA THR A 8 30.34 -10.06 20.04
C THR A 8 29.19 -11.03 19.80
N ALA A 9 28.82 -11.76 20.86
CA ALA A 9 27.60 -12.54 20.88
C ALA A 9 26.42 -11.58 20.67
N PHE A 10 25.61 -11.83 19.64
CA PHE A 10 24.26 -11.29 19.55
C PHE A 10 23.47 -11.81 20.76
N LEU A 11 23.42 -11.05 21.84
CA LEU A 11 22.26 -11.04 22.72
C LEU A 11 21.31 -10.00 22.14
N ALA A 12 20.69 -10.35 21.00
CA ALA A 12 19.39 -9.79 20.70
C ALA A 12 18.48 -10.32 21.81
N SER A 13 17.97 -9.41 22.63
CA SER A 13 16.88 -9.69 23.56
C SER A 13 15.85 -10.54 22.85
N THR A 14 15.40 -11.61 23.48
CA THR A 14 14.21 -12.35 23.07
C THR A 14 13.06 -11.35 22.91
N ALA A 15 12.82 -10.88 21.69
CA ALA A 15 11.53 -10.39 21.32
C ALA A 15 10.64 -11.63 21.41
N ASN A 16 9.93 -11.77 22.53
CA ASN A 16 8.85 -12.73 22.62
C ASN A 16 7.74 -12.22 21.68
N ALA A 17 7.93 -12.45 20.38
CA ALA A 17 6.82 -12.58 19.47
C ALA A 17 5.99 -13.76 19.96
N TRP A 18 4.68 -13.55 20.04
CA TRP A 18 3.72 -14.55 20.47
C TRP A 18 3.95 -15.89 19.75
N MET A 19 4.09 -16.98 20.51
CA MET A 19 4.33 -18.34 20.02
C MET A 19 3.00 -19.05 19.73
N PRO A 20 2.78 -19.57 18.50
CA PRO A 20 1.62 -20.42 18.20
C PRO A 20 1.65 -21.69 19.07
N GLY A 21 0.61 -21.91 19.87
CA GLY A 21 0.46 -23.16 20.66
C GLY A 21 -0.21 -23.04 22.04
N ALA A 22 -0.41 -21.83 22.57
CA ALA A 22 -0.96 -21.64 23.91
C ALA A 22 -2.50 -21.55 24.00
N GLU A 23 -3.21 -21.23 22.91
CA GLU A 23 -4.68 -21.17 22.88
C GLU A 23 -5.23 -21.71 21.55
N LYS A 24 -5.22 -23.03 21.42
CA LYS A 24 -5.69 -23.77 20.23
C LYS A 24 -7.21 -23.98 20.17
N ASP A 25 -7.94 -23.60 21.22
CA ASP A 25 -9.36 -23.91 21.41
C ASP A 25 -10.25 -22.67 21.57
N LEU A 26 -9.91 -21.57 20.89
CA LEU A 26 -10.82 -20.43 20.79
C LEU A 26 -11.95 -20.74 19.79
N ARG A 27 -13.13 -20.94 20.36
CA ARG A 27 -14.37 -21.26 19.66
C ARG A 27 -15.35 -20.11 19.79
N SER A 28 -16.21 -19.93 18.79
CA SER A 28 -17.37 -19.03 18.91
C SER A 28 -18.30 -19.51 20.05
N ASP A 29 -19.26 -18.67 20.43
CA ASP A 29 -20.39 -19.03 21.32
C ASP A 29 -21.21 -20.23 20.80
N LYS A 30 -21.08 -20.54 19.50
CA LYS A 30 -21.65 -21.71 18.82
C LYS A 30 -20.65 -22.87 18.62
N GLY A 31 -19.49 -22.82 19.24
CA GLY A 31 -18.52 -23.93 19.28
C GLY A 31 -17.61 -24.10 18.06
N VAL A 32 -17.60 -23.15 17.11
CA VAL A 32 -16.82 -23.24 15.86
C VAL A 32 -15.40 -22.71 16.08
N SER A 33 -14.39 -23.48 15.69
CA SER A 33 -12.99 -23.05 15.75
C SER A 33 -12.75 -21.89 14.78
N LEU A 34 -12.21 -20.79 15.30
CA LEU A 34 -11.94 -19.59 14.51
C LEU A 34 -10.67 -19.70 13.64
N PHE A 35 -9.94 -20.80 13.77
CA PHE A 35 -8.64 -21.00 13.11
C PHE A 35 -8.55 -22.29 12.28
N ASN A 36 -9.66 -23.03 12.12
CA ASN A 36 -9.72 -24.19 11.21
C ASN A 36 -10.50 -23.83 9.94
N PRO A 37 -9.94 -24.02 8.72
CA PRO A 37 -10.48 -23.43 7.49
C PRO A 37 -11.63 -24.22 6.84
N GLU A 38 -12.21 -25.22 7.51
CA GLU A 38 -13.22 -26.10 6.89
C GLU A 38 -14.64 -25.52 6.82
N ALA A 39 -14.91 -24.34 7.40
CA ALA A 39 -16.23 -23.71 7.31
C ALA A 39 -16.27 -22.66 6.20
N LYS A 40 -16.78 -23.06 5.02
CA LYS A 40 -17.23 -22.11 3.99
C LYS A 40 -18.47 -21.34 4.46
N HIS A 41 -18.56 -20.04 4.09
CA HIS A 41 -19.72 -19.12 4.07
C HIS A 41 -19.87 -18.07 5.21
N PRO A 42 -20.65 -16.98 5.00
CA PRO A 42 -20.68 -16.06 3.87
C PRO A 42 -20.86 -14.60 4.35
N THR A 43 -20.15 -14.12 5.38
CA THR A 43 -20.14 -12.68 5.71
C THR A 43 -18.85 -12.39 6.46
N ALA A 44 -17.86 -11.89 5.73
CA ALA A 44 -16.65 -11.32 6.31
C ALA A 44 -17.05 -10.14 7.21
N ARG A 45 -17.01 -10.34 8.52
CA ARG A 45 -16.97 -9.25 9.50
C ARG A 45 -15.87 -9.54 10.48
N ARG A 46 -14.71 -8.91 10.26
CA ARG A 46 -13.58 -8.91 11.19
C ARG A 46 -13.38 -7.49 11.69
N TRP A 47 -14.01 -7.14 12.82
CA TRP A 47 -13.53 -6.19 13.84
C TRP A 47 -14.54 -6.05 14.99
N THR A 48 -14.09 -5.99 16.25
CA THR A 48 -14.84 -5.32 17.34
C THR A 48 -13.92 -4.52 18.29
N PRO A 49 -14.15 -3.21 18.47
CA PRO A 49 -13.39 -2.34 19.39
C PRO A 49 -13.68 -2.49 20.89
N ALA A 50 -14.54 -3.44 21.32
CA ALA A 50 -15.08 -3.44 22.68
C ALA A 50 -14.20 -4.14 23.75
N SER A 51 -13.06 -4.73 23.40
CA SER A 51 -12.32 -5.62 24.32
C SER A 51 -10.98 -5.08 24.84
N GLY A 52 -10.54 -3.89 24.42
CA GLY A 52 -9.26 -3.31 24.90
C GLY A 52 -8.03 -4.20 24.66
N LYS A 53 -8.12 -5.17 23.74
CA LYS A 53 -7.05 -6.12 23.42
C LYS A 53 -6.74 -6.02 21.93
N ILE A 54 -5.58 -5.41 21.65
CA ILE A 54 -4.90 -5.48 20.36
C ILE A 54 -4.62 -6.96 20.05
N ARG A 55 -5.13 -7.48 18.93
CA ARG A 55 -4.85 -8.84 18.45
C ARG A 55 -4.26 -8.73 17.04
N GLY A 56 -2.99 -9.11 16.90
CA GLY A 56 -2.28 -9.49 15.67
C GLY A 56 -2.45 -8.63 14.42
N THR A 57 -1.35 -8.12 13.87
CA THR A 57 -1.34 -7.53 12.53
C THR A 57 -1.64 -8.61 11.46
N TRP A 58 -2.28 -8.21 10.36
CA TRP A 58 -2.51 -9.11 9.22
C TRP A 58 -1.20 -9.50 8.52
N ILE A 59 -0.24 -8.56 8.48
CA ILE A 59 1.11 -8.76 7.98
C ILE A 59 2.08 -8.76 9.15
N THR A 60 3.04 -9.68 9.14
CA THR A 60 4.05 -9.90 10.16
C THR A 60 5.45 -9.90 9.56
N ALA A 61 6.48 -9.97 10.42
CA ALA A 61 7.86 -10.11 9.95
C ALA A 61 8.12 -11.43 9.18
N GLU A 62 7.31 -12.47 9.43
CA GLU A 62 7.39 -13.73 8.68
C GLU A 62 6.95 -13.52 7.22
N ASP A 63 5.90 -12.73 6.99
CA ASP A 63 5.44 -12.39 5.64
C ASP A 63 6.53 -11.62 4.87
N ILE A 64 7.19 -10.65 5.53
CA ILE A 64 8.35 -9.94 4.95
C ILE A 64 9.50 -10.89 4.64
N SER A 65 9.81 -11.83 5.55
CA SER A 65 10.86 -12.83 5.33
C SER A 65 10.53 -13.76 4.17
N GLN A 66 9.26 -14.14 4.03
CA GLN A 66 8.78 -14.93 2.90
C GLN A 66 8.87 -14.14 1.59
N MET A 67 8.48 -12.86 1.57
CA MET A 67 8.67 -11.99 0.41
C MET A 67 10.15 -11.91 0.01
N ALA A 68 11.05 -11.74 0.98
CA ALA A 68 12.50 -11.75 0.75
C ALA A 68 12.97 -13.07 0.14
N SER A 69 12.42 -14.21 0.59
CA SER A 69 12.76 -15.55 0.06
C SER A 69 12.36 -15.74 -1.40
N TYR A 70 11.38 -14.97 -1.91
CA TYR A 70 11.01 -14.94 -3.31
C TYR A 70 11.84 -13.94 -4.14
N GLY A 71 12.82 -13.27 -3.52
CA GLY A 71 13.67 -12.28 -4.18
C GLY A 71 13.02 -10.90 -4.34
N LEU A 72 11.88 -10.64 -3.68
CA LEU A 72 11.31 -9.30 -3.61
C LEU A 72 12.17 -8.41 -2.72
N ASN A 73 12.25 -7.12 -3.05
CA ASN A 73 13.13 -6.16 -2.35
C ASN A 73 12.45 -4.82 -2.04
N THR A 74 11.16 -4.68 -2.35
CA THR A 74 10.42 -3.43 -2.17
C THR A 74 9.01 -3.76 -1.70
N ILE A 75 8.49 -2.97 -0.75
CA ILE A 75 7.10 -3.05 -0.28
C ILE A 75 6.44 -1.67 -0.37
N ARG A 76 5.21 -1.63 -0.88
CA ARG A 76 4.34 -0.46 -0.85
C ARG A 76 3.33 -0.64 0.27
N ILE A 77 3.25 0.34 1.17
CA ILE A 77 2.40 0.31 2.36
C ILE A 77 1.37 1.44 2.27
N PRO A 78 0.12 1.11 1.87
CA PRO A 78 -0.99 2.05 1.89
C PRO A 78 -1.31 2.53 3.31
N VAL A 79 -1.36 3.84 3.50
CA VAL A 79 -1.73 4.51 4.75
C VAL A 79 -2.85 5.51 4.50
N GLY A 80 -3.80 5.58 5.43
CA GLY A 80 -4.87 6.58 5.37
C GLY A 80 -4.59 7.78 6.27
N TYR A 81 -5.18 8.93 5.95
CA TYR A 81 -5.05 10.15 6.76
C TYR A 81 -5.45 9.95 8.22
N TRP A 82 -6.36 9.00 8.50
CA TRP A 82 -6.82 8.65 9.83
C TRP A 82 -5.73 8.07 10.74
N MET A 83 -4.56 7.71 10.20
CA MET A 83 -3.38 7.42 11.01
C MET A 83 -2.91 8.64 11.81
N MET A 84 -3.17 9.84 11.31
CA MET A 84 -3.03 11.09 12.05
C MET A 84 -4.35 11.38 12.75
N GLU A 85 -4.52 10.87 13.95
CA GLU A 85 -5.79 10.92 14.70
C GLU A 85 -6.32 12.35 14.92
N SER A 86 -5.45 13.36 14.89
CA SER A 86 -5.83 14.78 14.98
C SER A 86 -6.56 15.32 13.75
N LEU A 87 -6.51 14.61 12.62
CA LEU A 87 -7.23 14.94 11.39
C LEU A 87 -8.62 14.28 11.31
N VAL A 88 -8.92 13.36 12.23
CA VAL A 88 -10.18 12.60 12.23
C VAL A 88 -11.28 13.40 12.93
N TYR A 89 -12.40 13.60 12.24
CA TYR A 89 -13.58 14.25 12.82
C TYR A 89 -14.31 13.29 13.75
N ALA A 90 -14.01 13.33 15.05
CA ALA A 90 -14.51 12.36 16.03
C ALA A 90 -16.06 12.28 16.13
N ASP A 91 -16.78 13.29 15.65
CA ASP A 91 -18.25 13.35 15.64
C ASP A 91 -18.90 12.67 14.42
N SER A 92 -18.12 12.39 13.37
CA SER A 92 -18.62 11.91 12.08
C SER A 92 -17.81 10.75 11.50
N GLU A 93 -16.61 10.51 12.00
CA GLU A 93 -15.67 9.50 11.51
C GLU A 93 -15.32 8.51 12.62
N HIS A 94 -15.27 7.21 12.26
CA HIS A 94 -15.14 6.11 13.22
C HIS A 94 -13.96 5.19 12.87
N PHE A 95 -12.83 5.78 12.49
CA PHE A 95 -11.62 5.02 12.17
C PHE A 95 -10.97 4.41 13.42
N PRO A 96 -10.32 3.23 13.30
CA PRO A 96 -9.52 2.66 14.36
C PRO A 96 -8.32 3.56 14.72
N GLN A 97 -8.03 3.66 16.01
CA GLN A 97 -6.90 4.40 16.59
C GLN A 97 -5.68 3.50 16.84
N GLY A 98 -4.51 4.11 17.01
CA GLY A 98 -3.25 3.43 17.34
C GLY A 98 -2.64 2.68 16.17
N SER A 99 -2.93 3.08 14.93
CA SER A 99 -2.42 2.42 13.71
C SER A 99 -0.93 2.71 13.45
N PHE A 100 -0.42 3.86 13.91
CA PHE A 100 0.96 4.31 13.66
C PHE A 100 2.02 3.35 14.20
N GLN A 101 1.82 2.78 15.40
CA GLN A 101 2.75 1.80 15.97
C GLN A 101 2.92 0.55 15.09
N TYR A 102 1.89 0.15 14.34
CA TYR A 102 2.00 -1.01 13.45
C TYR A 102 2.74 -0.68 12.16
N LEU A 103 2.65 0.57 11.70
CA LEU A 103 3.46 1.06 10.60
C LEU A 103 4.95 1.05 10.98
N GLU A 104 5.29 1.50 12.19
CA GLU A 104 6.67 1.42 12.70
C GLU A 104 7.17 -0.03 12.74
N ILE A 105 6.38 -0.95 13.31
CA ILE A 105 6.74 -2.38 13.41
C ILE A 105 7.01 -3.00 12.04
N ILE A 106 6.14 -2.74 11.04
CA ILE A 106 6.32 -3.32 9.71
C ILE A 106 7.47 -2.67 8.93
N CYS A 107 7.69 -1.35 9.11
CA CYS A 107 8.82 -0.65 8.53
C CYS A 107 10.14 -1.18 9.09
N ASP A 108 10.23 -1.43 10.40
CA ASP A 108 11.41 -2.04 11.03
C ASP A 108 11.66 -3.45 10.49
N ALA A 109 10.61 -4.28 10.36
CA ALA A 109 10.73 -5.61 9.79
C ALA A 109 11.23 -5.57 8.33
N ALA A 110 10.66 -4.69 7.50
CA ALA A 110 11.05 -4.48 6.12
C ALA A 110 12.51 -3.99 6.01
N ALA A 111 12.87 -2.96 6.78
CA ALA A 111 14.23 -2.41 6.78
C ALA A 111 15.28 -3.47 7.21
N ASN A 112 14.99 -4.26 8.25
CA ASN A 112 15.87 -5.35 8.71
C ASN A 112 16.02 -6.46 7.66
N ALA A 113 15.01 -6.69 6.83
CA ALA A 113 15.07 -7.63 5.70
C ALA A 113 15.72 -7.02 4.43
N GLY A 114 16.16 -5.75 4.47
CA GLY A 114 16.78 -5.07 3.34
C GLY A 114 15.79 -4.55 2.29
N PHE A 115 14.51 -4.38 2.64
CA PHE A 115 13.50 -3.85 1.73
C PHE A 115 13.58 -2.34 1.59
N TYR A 116 13.33 -1.84 0.39
CA TYR A 116 12.88 -0.47 0.16
C TYR A 116 11.40 -0.35 0.52
N ILE A 117 11.01 0.79 1.09
CA ILE A 117 9.65 1.02 1.56
C ILE A 117 9.08 2.23 0.84
N ILE A 118 7.91 2.05 0.22
CA ILE A 118 7.08 3.12 -0.32
C ILE A 118 5.93 3.32 0.66
N ILE A 119 5.85 4.49 1.31
CA ILE A 119 4.69 4.88 2.11
C ILE A 119 3.72 5.60 1.19
N ASP A 120 2.54 5.02 1.00
CA ASP A 120 1.55 5.46 0.04
C ASP A 120 0.37 6.12 0.76
N MET A 121 0.16 7.42 0.56
CA MET A 121 -0.99 8.13 1.14
C MET A 121 -2.26 7.78 0.37
N HIS A 122 -2.84 6.64 0.72
CA HIS A 122 -3.91 5.96 0.01
C HIS A 122 -5.31 6.54 0.26
N GLY A 123 -5.48 7.27 1.37
CA GLY A 123 -6.77 7.88 1.73
C GLY A 123 -6.57 9.30 2.23
N ALA A 124 -7.08 10.28 1.48
CA ALA A 124 -7.19 11.66 1.95
C ALA A 124 -8.55 11.94 2.61
N PRO A 125 -8.65 12.97 3.48
CA PRO A 125 -9.93 13.35 4.09
C PRO A 125 -11.02 13.65 3.05
N GLY A 126 -12.23 13.15 3.30
CA GLY A 126 -13.43 13.49 2.54
C GLY A 126 -13.63 12.72 1.23
N ALA A 127 -13.25 11.44 1.17
CA ALA A 127 -13.49 10.50 0.05
C ALA A 127 -12.98 10.99 -1.32
N GLN A 128 -11.83 10.49 -1.76
CA GLN A 128 -11.20 10.89 -3.03
C GLN A 128 -12.02 10.47 -4.26
N VAL A 129 -12.81 9.39 -4.14
CA VAL A 129 -13.62 8.83 -5.22
C VAL A 129 -15.03 8.56 -4.68
N ALA A 130 -16.04 9.04 -5.39
CA ALA A 130 -17.44 8.80 -5.04
C ALA A 130 -17.76 7.30 -5.07
N SER A 131 -18.49 6.82 -4.07
CA SER A 131 -18.98 5.43 -3.98
C SER A 131 -17.86 4.39 -4.10
N ASN A 132 -16.65 4.73 -3.67
CA ASN A 132 -15.53 3.80 -3.61
C ASN A 132 -14.92 3.81 -2.20
N PRO A 133 -14.90 2.66 -1.49
CA PRO A 133 -14.37 2.57 -0.13
C PRO A 133 -12.84 2.45 -0.06
N ASP A 134 -12.12 2.29 -1.18
CA ASP A 134 -10.67 2.03 -1.22
C ASP A 134 -9.86 3.14 -0.53
N SER A 135 -10.33 4.38 -0.63
CA SER A 135 -9.74 5.54 0.07
C SER A 135 -10.16 5.68 1.54
N GLY A 136 -10.84 4.67 2.10
CA GLY A 136 -11.28 4.57 3.49
C GLY A 136 -12.66 5.16 3.81
N GLN A 137 -13.23 5.99 2.93
CA GLN A 137 -14.57 6.56 3.10
C GLN A 137 -15.47 6.26 1.90
N TYR A 138 -16.57 5.55 2.15
CA TYR A 138 -17.63 5.38 1.16
C TYR A 138 -18.63 6.54 1.28
N ALA A 139 -18.52 7.53 0.39
CA ALA A 139 -19.44 8.65 0.32
C ALA A 139 -20.09 8.75 -1.07
N SER A 140 -21.37 9.13 -1.14
CA SER A 140 -22.08 9.27 -2.43
C SER A 140 -21.50 10.38 -3.33
N ALA A 141 -20.73 11.29 -2.74
CA ALA A 141 -19.90 12.29 -3.40
C ALA A 141 -18.67 12.56 -2.52
N PRO A 142 -17.54 13.02 -3.10
CA PRO A 142 -16.44 13.56 -2.30
C PRO A 142 -16.97 14.64 -1.35
N ALA A 143 -16.52 14.67 -0.10
CA ALA A 143 -17.13 15.46 0.97
C ALA A 143 -16.36 16.73 1.37
N SER A 144 -15.10 16.90 0.95
CA SER A 144 -14.37 18.12 1.30
C SER A 144 -14.71 19.26 0.33
N THR A 145 -14.82 20.51 0.82
CA THR A 145 -14.85 21.72 -0.03
C THR A 145 -13.59 21.87 -0.89
N LEU A 146 -12.51 21.19 -0.47
CA LEU A 146 -11.29 20.99 -1.23
C LEU A 146 -11.43 19.99 -2.38
N ILE A 147 -12.45 19.11 -2.45
CA ILE A 147 -12.63 18.06 -3.50
C ILE A 147 -13.98 18.16 -4.23
N THR A 148 -15.03 18.66 -3.60
CA THR A 148 -16.40 18.83 -4.15
C THR A 148 -16.48 19.79 -5.34
N ASN A 149 -15.53 20.73 -5.44
CA ASN A 149 -15.36 21.65 -6.57
C ASN A 149 -14.04 21.43 -7.31
N MET A 150 -13.33 20.32 -7.04
CA MET A 150 -12.07 20.08 -7.74
C MET A 150 -12.36 19.75 -9.20
N ASN A 151 -11.70 20.47 -10.09
CA ASN A 151 -11.29 19.83 -11.33
C ASN A 151 -10.11 18.95 -10.93
N VAL A 152 -10.38 17.69 -10.56
CA VAL A 152 -9.44 16.75 -9.91
C VAL A 152 -8.04 16.85 -10.54
N THR A 153 -7.96 16.86 -11.87
CA THR A 153 -6.71 17.04 -12.62
C THR A 153 -6.03 18.40 -12.38
N ALA A 154 -6.78 19.51 -12.48
CA ALA A 154 -6.22 20.86 -12.33
C ALA A 154 -5.74 21.14 -10.89
N ASP A 155 -6.47 20.68 -9.89
CA ASP A 155 -6.15 20.95 -8.49
C ASP A 155 -5.06 20.00 -7.96
N MET A 156 -4.97 18.78 -8.50
CA MET A 156 -3.84 17.88 -8.23
C MET A 156 -2.52 18.48 -8.70
N ILE A 157 -2.49 18.97 -9.95
CA ILE A 157 -1.29 19.59 -10.55
C ILE A 157 -0.97 20.93 -9.90
N SER A 158 -1.94 21.83 -9.78
CA SER A 158 -1.66 23.23 -9.41
C SER A 158 -1.54 23.45 -7.91
N THR A 159 -2.12 22.56 -7.09
CA THR A 159 -2.22 22.75 -5.64
C THR A 159 -1.60 21.58 -4.88
N PHE A 160 -2.10 20.36 -5.07
CA PHE A 160 -1.72 19.23 -4.21
C PHE A 160 -0.26 18.82 -4.38
N TYR A 161 0.18 18.46 -5.60
CA TYR A 161 1.56 18.00 -5.81
C TYR A 161 2.60 19.05 -5.38
N PRO A 162 2.48 20.35 -5.75
CA PRO A 162 3.44 21.36 -5.32
C PRO A 162 3.45 21.56 -3.80
N ALA A 163 2.28 21.56 -3.15
CA ALA A 163 2.18 21.73 -1.70
C ALA A 163 2.75 20.52 -0.95
N ALA A 164 2.43 19.30 -1.39
CA ALA A 164 2.93 18.06 -0.80
C ALA A 164 4.44 17.93 -0.96
N TYR A 165 4.96 18.14 -2.18
CA TYR A 165 6.40 18.11 -2.45
C TYR A 165 7.14 19.15 -1.59
N LYS A 166 6.64 20.39 -1.54
CA LYS A 166 7.22 21.44 -0.69
C LYS A 166 7.20 21.04 0.79
N ALA A 167 6.09 20.50 1.30
CA ALA A 167 5.97 20.09 2.69
C ALA A 167 6.98 18.99 3.05
N ILE A 168 7.17 18.00 2.18
CA ILE A 168 8.17 16.94 2.37
C ILE A 168 9.58 17.54 2.41
N ARG A 169 9.93 18.37 1.43
CA ARG A 169 11.26 18.99 1.34
C ARG A 169 11.54 19.93 2.52
N ASP A 170 10.53 20.63 3.02
CA ASP A 170 10.66 21.48 4.21
C ASP A 170 10.85 20.65 5.47
N ALA A 171 10.15 19.51 5.61
CA ALA A 171 10.33 18.58 6.72
C ALA A 171 11.73 17.97 6.73
N GLU A 172 12.26 17.57 5.57
CA GLU A 172 13.63 17.06 5.43
C GLU A 172 14.68 18.10 5.80
N LYS A 173 14.51 19.35 5.34
CA LYS A 173 15.41 20.46 5.71
C LYS A 173 15.36 20.74 7.21
N ALA A 174 14.17 20.74 7.80
CA ALA A 174 14.00 20.94 9.24
C ALA A 174 14.64 19.80 10.05
N ALA A 175 14.62 18.58 9.53
CA ALA A 175 15.29 17.41 10.10
C ALA A 175 16.81 17.37 9.80
N GLY A 176 17.36 18.33 9.03
CA GLY A 176 18.77 18.36 8.67
C GLY A 176 19.20 17.28 7.68
N VAL A 177 18.26 16.70 6.93
CA VAL A 177 18.55 15.70 5.91
C VAL A 177 19.28 16.37 4.74
N ALA A 178 20.44 15.85 4.38
CA ALA A 178 21.19 16.31 3.22
C ALA A 178 20.46 15.92 1.92
N SER A 179 20.57 16.73 0.87
CA SER A 179 19.81 16.55 -0.37
C SER A 179 20.07 15.22 -1.09
N ASN A 180 21.26 14.63 -0.92
CA ASN A 180 21.60 13.29 -1.44
C ASN A 180 20.96 12.13 -0.64
N ASN A 181 20.31 12.44 0.48
CA ASN A 181 19.58 11.50 1.33
C ASN A 181 18.07 11.85 1.40
N PHE A 182 17.60 12.74 0.54
CA PHE A 182 16.17 13.02 0.42
C PHE A 182 15.40 11.76 0.02
N LEU A 183 14.20 11.64 0.58
CA LEU A 183 13.20 10.68 0.15
C LEU A 183 12.87 10.92 -1.32
N HIS A 184 12.63 9.81 -2.01
CA HIS A 184 11.98 9.87 -3.31
C HIS A 184 10.52 10.23 -3.09
N VAL A 185 10.05 11.27 -3.79
CA VAL A 185 8.63 11.66 -3.78
C VAL A 185 8.00 11.08 -5.04
N GLN A 186 6.89 10.36 -4.88
CA GLN A 186 6.15 9.80 -6.00
C GLN A 186 4.87 10.60 -6.22
N ALA A 187 4.70 11.11 -7.44
CA ALA A 187 3.43 11.63 -7.93
C ALA A 187 2.77 10.58 -8.84
N MET A 188 1.44 10.62 -9.00
CA MET A 188 0.82 9.74 -10.00
C MET A 188 1.30 10.11 -11.40
N ASN A 189 1.53 9.08 -12.20
CA ASN A 189 1.85 9.22 -13.61
C ASN A 189 0.66 9.88 -14.35
N GLN A 190 0.97 10.69 -15.37
CA GLN A 190 -0.05 11.36 -16.18
C GLN A 190 -1.07 10.39 -16.81
N GLY A 191 -0.67 9.12 -17.02
CA GLY A 191 -1.52 8.07 -17.59
C GLY A 191 -2.75 7.75 -16.74
N TRP A 192 -2.75 8.12 -15.46
CA TRP A 192 -3.77 7.74 -14.48
C TRP A 192 -4.77 8.86 -14.14
N GLY A 193 -4.93 9.85 -15.03
CA GLY A 193 -6.01 10.84 -14.95
C GLY A 193 -5.80 12.00 -13.96
N SER A 194 -4.76 11.95 -13.13
CA SER A 194 -4.35 13.07 -12.28
C SER A 194 -3.66 14.22 -13.05
N GLY A 195 -3.40 14.02 -14.35
CA GLY A 195 -2.70 14.97 -15.22
C GLY A 195 -1.18 14.90 -15.08
N ASP A 196 -0.45 15.68 -15.89
CA ASP A 196 1.02 15.70 -15.86
C ASP A 196 1.57 16.48 -14.65
N PRO A 197 2.12 15.80 -13.62
CA PRO A 197 2.68 16.47 -12.44
C PRO A 197 3.83 17.43 -12.76
N ASN A 198 4.53 17.25 -13.89
CA ASN A 198 5.63 18.13 -14.30
C ASN A 198 5.18 19.55 -14.65
N THR A 199 3.90 19.75 -14.92
CA THR A 199 3.36 21.07 -15.26
C THR A 199 3.15 21.95 -14.01
N GLY A 200 3.06 21.35 -12.83
CA GLY A 200 2.88 22.05 -11.55
C GLY A 200 4.12 22.08 -10.66
N LEU A 201 5.02 21.10 -10.80
CA LEU A 201 6.26 21.02 -10.01
C LEU A 201 7.38 21.83 -10.66
N THR A 202 7.99 22.72 -9.89
CA THR A 202 9.14 23.56 -10.34
C THR A 202 10.50 22.99 -9.92
N ASP A 203 10.50 22.02 -9.01
CA ASP A 203 11.67 21.26 -8.55
C ASP A 203 11.32 19.77 -8.62
N CYS A 204 12.25 18.97 -9.15
CA CYS A 204 12.08 17.54 -9.39
C CYS A 204 13.21 16.71 -8.75
N VAL A 205 13.96 17.26 -7.78
CA VAL A 205 14.98 16.49 -7.05
C VAL A 205 14.34 15.27 -6.39
N SER A 206 14.89 14.09 -6.65
CA SER A 206 14.38 12.80 -6.17
C SER A 206 12.89 12.60 -6.46
N LEU A 207 12.38 13.10 -7.59
CA LEU A 207 11.02 12.85 -8.05
C LEU A 207 10.98 11.54 -8.84
N ALA A 208 9.95 10.74 -8.59
CA ALA A 208 9.59 9.56 -9.36
C ALA A 208 8.08 9.55 -9.62
N TYR A 209 7.61 8.65 -10.47
CA TYR A 209 6.20 8.53 -10.83
C TYR A 209 5.66 7.14 -10.50
N ASP A 210 4.43 7.09 -10.01
CA ASP A 210 3.68 5.86 -9.76
C ASP A 210 2.66 5.63 -10.88
N GLU A 211 2.70 4.44 -11.47
CA GLU A 211 1.83 4.00 -12.56
C GLU A 211 1.05 2.76 -12.14
N HIS A 212 -0.22 2.68 -12.51
CA HIS A 212 -1.09 1.56 -12.15
C HIS A 212 -1.55 0.86 -13.42
N ARG A 213 -1.24 -0.43 -13.56
CA ARG A 213 -1.51 -1.19 -14.78
C ARG A 213 -2.42 -2.39 -14.52
N TYR A 214 -3.70 -2.22 -14.87
CA TYR A 214 -4.71 -3.26 -14.78
C TYR A 214 -5.28 -3.61 -16.16
N LEU A 215 -5.08 -4.85 -16.63
CA LEU A 215 -5.67 -5.33 -17.90
C LEU A 215 -7.15 -5.70 -17.76
N LYS A 216 -7.59 -6.04 -16.54
CA LYS A 216 -8.96 -6.39 -16.17
C LYS A 216 -10.02 -5.40 -16.67
N TRP A 217 -9.74 -4.10 -16.59
CA TRP A 217 -10.66 -3.03 -16.98
C TRP A 217 -10.23 -2.32 -18.27
N SER A 218 -9.39 -2.97 -19.08
CA SER A 218 -8.87 -2.42 -20.33
C SER A 218 -9.69 -2.89 -21.54
N SER A 219 -9.41 -2.28 -22.69
CA SER A 219 -9.96 -2.70 -23.98
C SER A 219 -9.10 -3.77 -24.69
N VAL A 220 -8.13 -4.38 -24.00
CA VAL A 220 -7.28 -5.44 -24.58
C VAL A 220 -8.12 -6.71 -24.75
N ASP A 221 -8.01 -7.35 -25.90
CA ASP A 221 -8.71 -8.61 -26.18
C ASP A 221 -8.47 -9.63 -25.06
N VAL A 222 -9.54 -10.28 -24.60
CA VAL A 222 -9.51 -11.21 -23.46
C VAL A 222 -8.89 -12.53 -23.89
N SER A 223 -7.56 -12.58 -23.90
CA SER A 223 -6.76 -13.78 -24.15
C SER A 223 -5.38 -13.64 -23.50
N GLN A 224 -4.79 -14.78 -23.11
CA GLN A 224 -3.45 -14.80 -22.52
C GLN A 224 -2.41 -14.16 -23.46
N SER A 225 -2.48 -14.45 -24.77
CA SER A 225 -1.55 -13.92 -25.76
C SER A 225 -1.66 -12.40 -25.93
N ALA A 226 -2.88 -11.85 -25.97
CA ALA A 226 -3.07 -10.40 -26.05
C ALA A 226 -2.62 -9.70 -24.76
N TYR A 227 -2.82 -10.32 -23.60
CA TYR A 227 -2.38 -9.77 -22.31
C TYR A 227 -0.86 -9.75 -22.21
N LEU A 228 -0.21 -10.86 -22.59
CA LEU A 228 1.26 -10.93 -22.68
C LEU A 228 1.80 -9.90 -23.66
N GLN A 229 1.23 -9.81 -24.87
CA GLN A 229 1.66 -8.85 -25.87
C GLN A 229 1.51 -7.40 -25.36
N SER A 230 0.35 -7.07 -24.76
CA SER A 230 0.11 -5.75 -24.20
C SER A 230 1.12 -5.40 -23.12
N SER A 231 1.37 -6.30 -22.16
CA SER A 231 2.34 -6.11 -21.08
C SER A 231 3.78 -5.97 -21.61
N CYS A 232 4.19 -6.79 -22.58
CA CYS A 232 5.54 -6.75 -23.14
C CYS A 232 5.81 -5.49 -23.97
N THR A 233 4.78 -4.85 -24.54
CA THR A 233 4.91 -3.62 -25.34
C THR A 233 4.61 -2.34 -24.56
N TYR A 234 4.20 -2.46 -23.31
CA TYR A 234 3.84 -1.31 -22.48
C TYR A 234 5.11 -0.61 -21.97
N ASP A 235 5.20 0.70 -22.24
CA ASP A 235 6.29 1.55 -21.75
C ASP A 235 5.74 2.63 -20.79
N PRO A 236 5.85 2.42 -19.47
CA PRO A 236 5.37 3.38 -18.47
C PRO A 236 6.22 4.65 -18.37
N ILE A 237 7.44 4.67 -18.94
CA ILE A 237 8.37 5.80 -18.83
C ILE A 237 8.00 6.92 -19.82
N SER A 238 7.40 6.54 -20.96
CA SER A 238 7.08 7.42 -22.07
C SER A 238 6.11 8.56 -21.74
N SER A 239 5.45 8.51 -20.58
CA SER A 239 4.38 9.43 -20.21
C SER A 239 4.87 10.63 -19.37
N THR A 240 5.84 10.49 -18.47
CA THR A 240 6.28 11.62 -17.60
C THR A 240 7.76 11.96 -17.68
N GLY A 241 8.57 11.17 -18.40
CA GLY A 241 9.96 11.50 -18.73
C GLY A 241 10.99 11.33 -17.59
N GLY A 242 10.60 10.77 -16.44
CA GLY A 242 11.52 10.43 -15.34
C GLY A 242 11.28 9.03 -14.76
N PRO A 243 11.97 8.68 -13.66
CA PRO A 243 11.91 7.34 -13.08
C PRO A 243 10.47 6.97 -12.73
N THR A 244 9.98 5.86 -13.30
CA THR A 244 8.60 5.40 -13.11
C THR A 244 8.60 4.00 -12.52
N ILE A 245 7.74 3.78 -11.54
CA ILE A 245 7.48 2.48 -10.93
C ILE A 245 6.02 2.13 -11.22
N VAL A 246 5.77 0.92 -11.71
CA VAL A 246 4.41 0.38 -11.76
C VAL A 246 4.07 -0.11 -10.34
N GLY A 247 3.53 0.77 -9.49
CA GLY A 247 3.28 0.48 -8.09
C GLY A 247 2.08 -0.42 -7.84
N GLU A 248 1.19 -0.55 -8.82
CA GLU A 248 0.06 -1.47 -8.79
C GLU A 248 -0.15 -2.19 -10.13
N PHE A 249 -0.33 -3.50 -10.06
CA PHE A 249 -0.78 -4.34 -11.18
C PHE A 249 -1.39 -5.63 -10.64
N SER A 250 -2.14 -6.37 -11.47
CA SER A 250 -2.55 -7.73 -11.14
C SER A 250 -2.64 -8.62 -12.38
N LEU A 251 -2.67 -9.92 -12.15
CA LEU A 251 -2.90 -10.94 -13.19
C LEU A 251 -4.39 -11.18 -13.49
N SER A 252 -5.27 -10.37 -12.90
CA SER A 252 -6.71 -10.62 -12.95
C SER A 252 -7.27 -10.37 -14.35
N PRO A 253 -8.05 -11.30 -14.92
CA PRO A 253 -8.87 -11.05 -16.08
C PRO A 253 -10.22 -10.41 -15.68
N PRO A 254 -11.10 -10.09 -16.64
CA PRO A 254 -12.47 -9.65 -16.38
C PRO A 254 -13.26 -10.63 -15.50
N ASP A 255 -14.16 -10.08 -14.68
CA ASP A 255 -14.92 -10.85 -13.69
C ASP A 255 -15.76 -11.97 -14.31
N ASP A 256 -16.24 -11.79 -15.54
CA ASP A 256 -17.05 -12.76 -16.27
C ASP A 256 -16.27 -13.96 -16.83
N VAL A 257 -14.93 -13.88 -16.84
CA VAL A 257 -14.07 -14.98 -17.34
C VAL A 257 -13.13 -15.56 -16.29
N GLN A 258 -12.95 -14.94 -15.13
CA GLN A 258 -11.93 -15.30 -14.14
C GLN A 258 -12.01 -16.75 -13.62
N ASP A 259 -13.19 -17.36 -13.66
CA ASP A 259 -13.44 -18.74 -13.20
C ASP A 259 -13.51 -19.75 -14.36
N THR A 260 -13.29 -19.33 -15.60
CA THR A 260 -13.25 -20.24 -16.76
C THR A 260 -11.97 -21.07 -16.75
N ALA A 261 -11.95 -22.17 -17.51
CA ALA A 261 -10.82 -23.10 -17.53
C ALA A 261 -9.49 -22.43 -17.91
N ASP A 262 -9.52 -21.41 -18.78
CA ASP A 262 -8.33 -20.70 -19.25
C ASP A 262 -7.73 -19.74 -18.22
N TRP A 263 -8.51 -19.37 -17.19
CA TRP A 263 -8.16 -18.30 -16.24
C TRP A 263 -8.23 -18.72 -14.77
N SER A 264 -8.83 -19.86 -14.45
CA SER A 264 -9.00 -20.31 -13.07
C SER A 264 -7.66 -20.47 -12.35
N THR A 265 -7.53 -19.80 -11.20
CA THR A 265 -6.34 -19.87 -10.32
C THR A 265 -6.11 -21.27 -9.73
N SER A 266 -7.10 -22.16 -9.82
CA SER A 266 -6.98 -23.55 -9.34
C SER A 266 -6.30 -24.49 -10.34
N THR A 267 -6.32 -24.13 -11.63
CA THR A 267 -5.78 -24.95 -12.74
C THR A 267 -4.60 -24.29 -13.44
N GLN A 268 -4.42 -22.98 -13.28
CA GLN A 268 -3.27 -22.23 -13.77
C GLN A 268 -2.03 -22.47 -12.89
N GLY A 269 -1.12 -23.31 -13.38
CA GLY A 269 0.21 -23.54 -12.78
C GLY A 269 1.38 -23.03 -13.63
N ALA A 270 1.10 -22.38 -14.76
CA ALA A 270 2.09 -21.94 -15.73
C ALA A 270 1.79 -20.52 -16.20
N PHE A 271 2.43 -19.55 -15.54
CA PHE A 271 2.94 -18.34 -16.18
C PHE A 271 4.46 -18.45 -16.20
#